data_AF-A0A2Z6QK81-F1
#
_entry.id   AF-A0A2Z6QK81-F1
#
_cell.length_a   1.000
_cell.length_b   1.000
_cell.length_c   1.000
_cell.angle_alpha   90.00
_cell.angle_beta   90.00
_cell.angle_gamma   90.00
#
_symmetry.space_group_name_H-M   'P 1'
#
loop_
_entity.id
_entity.type
_entity.pdbx_description
1 polymer ?
#
loop_
_entity_poly.entity_id
_entity_poly.type
_entity_poly.pdbx_seq_one_letter_code
_entity_poly.pdbx_strand_id
1 'polypeptide(L)'
;MIKRRVRFKKQLSGDDEIDELFAAKMNAMVVKHSEEYYRTMIGTGTQNWNLRDLYMMQMLEAIIKYLGRQRGKPIKAIVWAHNSHVGDARHTHKGELQKKWNIGQLARERFGMDKIYNVRFTTHTGSDRETKNVNLSRTETYEHLFHTVSEESSSLNFLLNFNYIEGEKKLPISQELINELADKARLKERAIGVIYHPDTELQSHYFYAKISLQFDSIIYIDITNSLKSLPDKTEDELHRKTLGEKELPETFLVEE
;
A
#
# COMPACT_ATOMS: atom_id res chain seq x y z
N MET A 1 -6.61 29.27 -6.36
CA MET A 1 -5.39 28.46 -6.12
C MET A 1 -4.19 28.85 -7.00
N ILE A 2 -4.34 29.24 -8.27
CA ILE A 2 -3.19 29.62 -9.13
C ILE A 2 -2.68 31.06 -8.91
N LYS A 3 -3.50 31.97 -8.34
CA LYS A 3 -3.13 33.39 -8.20
C LYS A 3 -2.27 33.77 -6.98
N ARG A 4 -2.02 32.85 -6.03
CA ARG A 4 -1.38 33.21 -4.75
C ARG A 4 0.13 32.95 -4.65
N ARG A 5 0.75 32.28 -5.63
CA ARG A 5 2.19 31.93 -5.61
C ARG A 5 3.12 32.98 -6.24
N VAL A 6 2.60 34.08 -6.76
CA VAL A 6 3.43 35.13 -7.41
C VAL A 6 4.16 36.02 -6.38
N ARG A 7 3.97 35.83 -5.07
CA ARG A 7 4.47 36.75 -4.03
C ARG A 7 5.65 36.29 -3.18
N PHE A 8 6.28 35.16 -3.47
CA PHE A 8 7.56 34.77 -2.84
C PHE A 8 8.68 34.72 -3.88
N LYS A 9 9.00 35.87 -4.49
CA LYS A 9 10.32 36.11 -5.09
C LYS A 9 11.32 36.47 -3.98
N LYS A 10 11.61 35.52 -3.09
CA LYS A 10 12.89 35.49 -2.39
C LYS A 10 13.77 34.62 -3.27
N GLN A 11 14.97 35.08 -3.65
CA GLN A 11 15.87 34.37 -4.58
C GLN A 11 16.06 32.91 -4.13
N LEU A 12 15.31 32.02 -4.77
CA LEU A 12 15.46 30.57 -4.65
C LEU A 12 16.79 30.22 -5.32
N SER A 13 17.55 29.29 -4.73
CA SER A 13 18.70 28.73 -5.43
C SER A 13 18.20 27.94 -6.65
N GLY A 14 19.09 27.65 -7.60
CA GLY A 14 18.70 26.89 -8.80
C GLY A 14 18.05 25.54 -8.47
N ASP A 15 18.46 24.91 -7.36
CA ASP A 15 17.89 23.64 -6.90
C ASP A 15 16.49 23.82 -6.29
N ASP A 16 16.26 24.90 -5.53
CA ASP A 16 14.96 25.19 -4.93
C ASP A 16 13.90 25.53 -6.00
N GLU A 17 14.26 26.24 -7.07
CA GLU A 17 13.35 26.51 -8.19
C GLU A 17 12.96 25.21 -8.93
N ILE A 18 13.90 24.26 -9.07
CA ILE A 18 13.64 22.96 -9.68
C ILE A 18 12.70 22.12 -8.80
N ASP A 19 12.89 22.13 -7.48
CA ASP A 19 12.00 21.47 -6.51
C ASP A 19 10.58 22.07 -6.56
N GLU A 20 10.44 23.39 -6.58
CA GLU A 20 9.14 24.05 -6.67
C GLU A 20 8.40 23.73 -7.99
N LEU A 21 9.13 23.72 -9.10
CA LEU A 21 8.57 23.37 -10.41
C LEU A 21 8.10 21.91 -10.43
N PHE A 22 8.87 20.99 -9.84
CA PHE A 22 8.46 19.60 -9.71
C PHE A 22 7.22 19.47 -8.84
N ALA A 23 7.17 20.15 -7.69
CA ALA A 23 5.99 20.16 -6.82
C ALA A 23 4.74 20.71 -7.55
N ALA A 24 4.88 21.79 -8.32
CA ALA A 24 3.79 22.33 -9.14
C ALA A 24 3.30 21.33 -10.18
N LYS A 25 4.21 20.61 -10.86
CA LYS A 25 3.87 19.55 -11.80
C LYS A 25 3.13 18.39 -11.14
N MET A 26 3.59 17.93 -9.98
CA MET A 26 2.94 16.86 -9.22
C MET A 26 1.52 17.25 -8.78
N ASN A 27 1.34 18.49 -8.31
CA ASN A 27 0.01 19.02 -7.98
C ASN A 27 -0.91 19.08 -9.21
N ALA A 28 -0.40 19.52 -10.36
CA ALA A 28 -1.16 19.52 -11.61
C ALA A 28 -1.57 18.10 -12.05
N MET A 29 -0.67 17.12 -11.90
CA MET A 29 -0.98 15.71 -12.14
C MET A 29 -2.09 15.21 -11.21
N VAL A 30 -2.05 15.53 -9.91
CA VAL A 30 -3.11 15.15 -8.97
C VAL A 30 -4.47 15.70 -9.39
N VAL A 31 -4.54 16.99 -9.74
CA VAL A 31 -5.81 17.62 -10.18
C VAL A 31 -6.34 16.94 -11.44
N LYS A 32 -5.48 16.77 -12.45
CA LYS A 32 -5.84 16.12 -13.72
C LYS A 32 -6.33 14.68 -13.49
N HIS A 33 -5.57 13.88 -12.75
CA HIS A 33 -5.89 12.48 -12.47
C HIS A 33 -7.16 12.32 -11.65
N SER A 34 -7.39 13.20 -10.67
CA SER A 34 -8.59 13.20 -9.85
C SER A 34 -9.83 13.51 -10.68
N GLU A 35 -9.75 14.50 -11.56
CA GLU A 35 -10.85 14.88 -12.45
C GLU A 35 -11.25 13.70 -13.37
N GLU A 36 -10.28 13.09 -14.05
CA GLU A 36 -10.52 11.94 -14.93
C GLU A 36 -11.07 10.72 -14.16
N TYR A 37 -10.54 10.46 -12.96
CA TYR A 37 -11.04 9.41 -12.07
C TYR A 37 -12.50 9.63 -11.67
N TYR A 38 -12.87 10.83 -11.20
CA TYR A 38 -14.25 11.13 -10.79
C TYR A 38 -15.20 11.14 -11.98
N ARG A 39 -14.78 11.65 -13.13
CA ARG A 39 -15.55 11.59 -14.38
C ARG A 39 -15.87 10.15 -14.77
N THR A 40 -14.90 9.25 -14.62
CA THR A 40 -15.07 7.81 -14.91
C THR A 40 -15.94 7.12 -13.86
N MET A 41 -15.88 7.54 -12.60
CA MET A 41 -16.72 7.01 -11.52
C MET A 41 -18.22 7.30 -11.72
N ILE A 42 -18.55 8.44 -12.32
CA ILE A 42 -19.94 8.80 -12.66
C ILE A 42 -20.45 7.98 -13.87
N GLY A 43 -19.55 7.44 -14.69
CA GLY A 43 -19.87 6.53 -15.82
C GLY A 43 -19.99 5.05 -15.41
N THR A 44 -20.19 4.17 -16.40
CA THR A 44 -20.32 2.73 -16.17
C THR A 44 -18.97 2.00 -16.13
N GLY A 45 -18.63 1.39 -14.98
CA GLY A 45 -17.81 0.18 -14.94
C GLY A 45 -16.42 0.23 -14.29
N THR A 46 -15.81 -0.96 -14.22
CA THR A 46 -14.57 -1.37 -13.52
C THR A 46 -13.30 -0.56 -13.80
N GLN A 47 -13.33 0.41 -14.71
CA GLN A 47 -12.18 1.21 -15.12
C GLN A 47 -11.65 2.13 -14.01
N ASN A 48 -12.49 2.54 -13.06
CA ASN A 48 -12.09 3.47 -11.99
C ASN A 48 -10.96 2.93 -11.10
N TRP A 49 -11.01 1.64 -10.74
CA TRP A 49 -9.99 1.01 -9.90
C TRP A 49 -8.63 1.03 -10.58
N ASN A 50 -8.62 0.69 -11.87
CA ASN A 50 -7.42 0.65 -12.68
C ASN A 50 -6.81 2.03 -12.89
N LEU A 51 -7.63 3.05 -13.15
CA LEU A 51 -7.16 4.42 -13.27
C LEU A 51 -6.47 4.89 -11.99
N ARG A 52 -7.07 4.60 -10.83
CA ARG A 52 -6.52 5.00 -9.55
C ARG A 52 -5.11 4.44 -9.32
N ASP A 53 -4.93 3.14 -9.51
CA ASP A 53 -3.63 2.48 -9.27
C ASP A 53 -2.62 2.82 -10.37
N LEU A 54 -3.08 3.04 -11.60
CA LEU A 54 -2.25 3.56 -12.70
C LEU A 54 -1.69 4.95 -12.36
N TYR A 55 -2.52 5.86 -11.85
CA TYR A 55 -2.07 7.20 -11.49
C TYR A 55 -1.14 7.19 -10.29
N MET A 56 -1.39 6.35 -9.27
CA MET A 56 -0.44 6.16 -8.17
C MET A 56 0.93 5.68 -8.69
N MET A 57 0.94 4.76 -9.67
CA MET A 57 2.17 4.31 -10.31
C MET A 57 2.87 5.42 -11.11
N GLN A 58 2.14 6.20 -11.91
CA GLN A 58 2.73 7.34 -12.65
C GLN A 58 3.35 8.38 -11.72
N MET A 59 2.73 8.63 -10.57
CA MET A 59 3.28 9.52 -9.54
C MET A 59 4.56 8.95 -8.94
N LEU A 60 4.57 7.65 -8.60
CA LEU A 60 5.75 6.97 -8.09
C LEU A 60 6.92 7.05 -9.09
N GLU A 61 6.70 6.79 -10.38
CA GLU A 61 7.74 6.93 -11.41
C GLU A 61 8.29 8.35 -11.51
N ALA A 62 7.41 9.35 -11.46
CA ALA A 62 7.82 10.75 -11.51
C ALA A 62 8.74 11.09 -10.32
N ILE A 63 8.39 10.64 -9.11
CA ILE A 63 9.19 10.83 -7.89
C ILE A 63 10.54 10.10 -8.00
N ILE A 64 10.54 8.82 -8.38
CA ILE A 64 11.76 8.02 -8.53
C ILE A 64 12.71 8.68 -9.53
N LYS A 65 12.20 9.10 -10.69
CA LYS A 65 12.97 9.75 -11.74
C LYS A 65 13.52 11.10 -11.30
N TYR A 66 12.71 11.88 -10.58
CA TYR A 66 13.11 13.18 -10.06
C TYR A 66 14.25 13.05 -9.03
N LEU A 67 14.03 12.26 -7.98
CA LEU A 67 15.01 12.05 -6.92
C LEU A 67 16.28 11.35 -7.44
N GLY A 68 16.16 10.46 -8.43
CA GLY A 68 17.31 9.81 -9.06
C GLY A 68 18.21 10.77 -9.82
N ARG A 69 17.62 11.78 -10.49
CA ARG A 69 18.38 12.86 -11.15
C ARG A 69 19.07 13.75 -10.13
N GLN A 70 18.34 14.19 -9.11
CA GLN A 70 18.86 15.06 -8.05
C GLN A 70 20.04 14.41 -7.32
N ARG A 71 19.96 13.10 -7.06
CA ARG A 71 21.02 12.36 -6.34
C ARG A 71 22.13 11.81 -7.24
N GLY A 72 21.99 11.93 -8.57
CA GLY A 72 22.92 11.35 -9.54
C GLY A 72 23.04 9.82 -9.47
N LYS A 73 22.08 9.12 -8.85
CA LYS A 73 22.10 7.66 -8.67
C LYS A 73 20.70 7.07 -8.57
N PRO A 74 20.51 5.77 -8.88
CA PRO A 74 19.23 5.10 -8.66
C PRO A 74 18.75 5.23 -7.21
N ILE A 75 17.44 5.43 -7.03
CA ILE A 75 16.84 5.53 -5.69
C ILE A 75 16.08 4.25 -5.35
N LYS A 76 16.06 3.92 -4.05
CA LYS A 76 15.22 2.88 -3.48
C LYS A 76 14.00 3.54 -2.86
N ALA A 77 12.84 2.91 -3.00
CA ALA A 77 11.58 3.41 -2.46
C ALA A 77 10.86 2.30 -1.70
N ILE A 78 10.18 2.67 -0.61
CA ILE A 78 9.23 1.82 0.09
C ILE A 78 7.85 2.41 -0.18
N VAL A 79 6.96 1.61 -0.77
CA VAL A 79 5.58 2.00 -1.01
C VAL A 79 4.73 1.33 0.04
N TRP A 80 4.27 2.12 1.02
CA TRP A 80 3.35 1.64 2.03
C TRP A 80 1.92 1.82 1.55
N ALA A 81 1.22 0.71 1.29
CA ALA A 81 -0.15 0.72 0.83
C ALA A 81 -0.92 -0.50 1.35
N HIS A 82 -2.24 -0.42 1.31
CA HIS A 82 -3.11 -1.54 1.68
C HIS A 82 -2.91 -2.76 0.76
N ASN A 83 -3.10 -3.99 1.26
CA ASN A 83 -2.90 -5.24 0.51
C ASN A 83 -3.61 -5.28 -0.85
N SER A 84 -4.74 -4.57 -1.01
CA SER A 84 -5.44 -4.50 -2.30
C SER A 84 -4.66 -3.75 -3.39
N HIS A 85 -3.65 -2.96 -3.01
CA HIS A 85 -2.78 -2.18 -3.90
C HIS A 85 -1.38 -2.79 -4.06
N VAL A 86 -1.02 -3.73 -3.19
CA VAL A 86 0.29 -4.39 -3.13
C VAL A 86 0.15 -5.84 -3.62
N GLY A 87 1.24 -6.46 -4.03
CA GLY A 87 1.22 -7.81 -4.60
C GLY A 87 1.06 -7.79 -6.12
N ASP A 88 0.83 -8.93 -6.74
CA ASP A 88 0.70 -9.06 -8.19
C ASP A 88 -0.71 -9.48 -8.58
N ALA A 89 -1.54 -8.50 -8.93
CA ALA A 89 -2.97 -8.72 -9.14
C ALA A 89 -3.29 -9.75 -10.25
N ARG A 90 -2.37 -10.06 -11.17
CA ARG A 90 -2.51 -11.16 -12.15
C ARG A 90 -2.78 -12.51 -11.51
N HIS A 91 -2.40 -12.67 -10.25
CA HIS A 91 -2.57 -13.88 -9.46
C HIS A 91 -3.75 -13.79 -8.47
N THR A 92 -4.73 -12.93 -8.78
CA THR A 92 -6.00 -12.80 -8.05
C THR A 92 -7.17 -13.02 -8.99
N HIS A 93 -8.29 -13.48 -8.46
CA HIS A 93 -9.55 -13.55 -9.21
C HIS A 93 -9.98 -12.20 -9.79
N LYS A 94 -9.66 -11.10 -9.10
CA LYS A 94 -9.94 -9.73 -9.56
C LYS A 94 -9.11 -9.37 -10.80
N GLY A 95 -7.83 -9.75 -10.85
CA GLY A 95 -6.99 -9.53 -12.02
C GLY A 95 -7.32 -10.46 -13.17
N GLU A 96 -7.53 -11.76 -12.89
CA GLU A 96 -7.85 -12.75 -13.92
C GLU A 96 -9.19 -12.47 -14.61
N LEU A 97 -10.27 -12.27 -13.82
CA LEU A 97 -11.63 -12.13 -14.37
C LEU A 97 -12.05 -10.67 -14.61
N GLN A 98 -11.71 -9.75 -13.71
CA GLN A 98 -12.15 -8.35 -13.79
C GLN A 98 -11.11 -7.42 -14.43
N LYS A 99 -9.95 -7.96 -14.82
CA LYS A 99 -8.82 -7.21 -15.40
C LYS A 99 -8.35 -6.06 -14.51
N LYS A 100 -8.49 -6.23 -13.19
CA LYS A 100 -8.02 -5.24 -12.22
C LYS A 100 -6.53 -5.39 -11.97
N TRP A 101 -5.77 -4.31 -12.10
CA TRP A 101 -4.37 -4.27 -11.71
C TRP A 101 -4.17 -3.50 -10.41
N ASN A 102 -3.00 -3.67 -9.81
CA ASN A 102 -2.57 -2.92 -8.64
C ASN A 102 -1.14 -2.38 -8.81
N ILE A 103 -0.72 -1.50 -7.90
CA ILE A 103 0.60 -0.86 -7.98
C ILE A 103 1.73 -1.89 -7.92
N GLY A 104 1.60 -2.94 -7.10
CA GLY A 104 2.63 -3.98 -7.00
C GLY A 104 2.86 -4.73 -8.32
N GLN A 105 1.79 -5.06 -9.06
CA GLN A 105 1.87 -5.62 -10.41
C GLN A 105 2.51 -4.61 -11.36
N LEU A 106 2.00 -3.39 -11.41
CA LEU A 106 2.48 -2.36 -12.33
C LEU A 106 3.97 -2.06 -12.10
N ALA A 107 4.42 -2.06 -10.86
CA ALA A 107 5.82 -1.88 -10.50
C ALA A 107 6.69 -3.04 -11.03
N ARG A 108 6.23 -4.29 -10.89
CA ARG A 108 6.92 -5.47 -11.47
C ARG A 108 7.01 -5.37 -13.00
N GLU A 109 5.96 -4.92 -13.67
CA GLU A 109 5.93 -4.74 -15.12
C GLU A 109 6.86 -3.61 -15.60
N ARG A 110 6.94 -2.51 -14.85
CA ARG A 110 7.70 -1.30 -15.25
C ARG A 110 9.17 -1.36 -14.88
N PHE A 111 9.51 -1.90 -13.71
CA PHE A 111 10.88 -1.92 -13.20
C PHE A 111 11.55 -3.30 -13.30
N GLY A 112 10.78 -4.35 -13.56
CA GLY A 112 11.24 -5.73 -13.62
C GLY A 112 11.02 -6.50 -12.31
N MET A 113 10.80 -7.81 -12.45
CA MET A 113 10.46 -8.70 -11.33
C MET A 113 11.51 -8.70 -10.21
N ASP A 114 12.80 -8.70 -10.54
CA ASP A 114 13.88 -8.81 -9.57
C ASP A 114 14.10 -7.53 -8.76
N LYS A 115 13.62 -6.39 -9.26
CA LYS A 115 13.78 -5.09 -8.58
C LYS A 115 12.67 -4.79 -7.59
N ILE A 116 11.60 -5.58 -7.59
CA ILE A 116 10.41 -5.35 -6.79
C ILE A 116 10.20 -6.50 -5.81
N TYR A 117 10.00 -6.12 -4.55
CA TYR A 117 9.75 -7.03 -3.44
C TYR A 117 8.41 -6.67 -2.77
N ASN A 118 7.39 -7.48 -3.00
CA ASN A 118 6.05 -7.28 -2.46
C ASN A 118 5.91 -7.97 -1.11
N VAL A 119 5.52 -7.23 -0.08
CA VAL A 119 5.29 -7.77 1.28
C VAL A 119 3.82 -7.59 1.65
N ARG A 120 3.21 -8.65 2.19
CA ARG A 120 1.83 -8.66 2.69
C ARG A 120 1.81 -8.73 4.21
N PHE A 121 0.85 -8.07 4.84
CA PHE A 121 0.46 -8.36 6.22
C PHE A 121 -0.87 -9.12 6.27
N THR A 122 -1.03 -10.09 7.15
CA THR A 122 -2.33 -10.73 7.35
C THR A 122 -2.54 -11.23 8.78
N THR A 123 -3.80 -11.47 9.15
CA THR A 123 -4.19 -11.79 10.53
C THR A 123 -5.42 -12.71 10.57
N HIS A 124 -5.47 -13.60 11.56
CA HIS A 124 -6.61 -14.49 11.78
C HIS A 124 -7.78 -13.74 12.41
N THR A 125 -7.51 -12.91 13.42
CA THR A 125 -8.54 -12.15 14.14
C THR A 125 -7.95 -10.91 14.83
N GLY A 126 -8.80 -10.14 15.48
CA GLY A 126 -8.37 -8.97 16.24
C GLY A 126 -9.48 -7.95 16.41
N SER A 127 -9.07 -6.73 16.73
CA SER A 127 -9.97 -5.57 16.71
C SER A 127 -9.62 -4.63 15.56
N ASP A 128 -10.65 -4.19 14.84
CA ASP A 128 -10.58 -3.16 13.79
C ASP A 128 -11.28 -1.89 14.30
N ARG A 129 -10.47 -0.90 14.70
CA ARG A 129 -10.89 0.30 15.44
C ARG A 129 -11.56 -0.04 16.77
N GLU A 130 -11.63 0.94 17.67
CA GLU A 130 -12.02 0.75 19.09
C GLU A 130 -13.40 0.07 19.34
N THR A 131 -14.19 -0.21 18.30
CA THR A 131 -15.57 -0.69 18.43
C THR A 131 -15.96 -1.91 17.58
N LYS A 132 -15.10 -2.42 16.67
CA LYS A 132 -15.44 -3.59 15.84
C LYS A 132 -14.40 -4.68 15.97
N ASN A 133 -14.84 -5.92 16.16
CA ASN A 133 -13.95 -7.07 16.12
C ASN A 133 -13.87 -7.58 14.69
N VAL A 134 -12.64 -7.89 14.25
CA VAL A 134 -12.41 -8.65 13.02
C VAL A 134 -12.92 -10.06 13.27
N ASN A 135 -13.73 -10.61 12.36
CA ASN A 135 -14.20 -11.99 12.52
C ASN A 135 -13.01 -12.96 12.52
N LEU A 136 -13.18 -14.12 13.15
CA LEU A 136 -12.25 -15.24 12.96
C LEU A 136 -12.14 -15.57 11.47
N SER A 137 -10.92 -15.87 11.01
CA SER A 137 -10.76 -16.30 9.62
C SER A 137 -11.41 -17.66 9.38
N ARG A 138 -11.91 -17.86 8.16
CA ARG A 138 -12.67 -19.06 7.79
C ARG A 138 -11.75 -20.16 7.27
N THR A 139 -12.18 -21.41 7.41
CA THR A 139 -11.41 -22.61 6.99
C THR A 139 -10.93 -22.60 5.54
N GLU A 140 -11.62 -21.90 4.65
CA GLU A 140 -11.26 -21.75 3.23
C GLU A 140 -10.39 -20.51 2.93
N THR A 141 -9.64 -20.01 3.91
CA THR A 141 -8.80 -18.82 3.74
C THR A 141 -7.35 -19.06 4.14
N TYR A 142 -6.44 -18.30 3.53
CA TYR A 142 -5.02 -18.36 3.87
C TYR A 142 -4.77 -17.97 5.34
N GLU A 143 -5.54 -17.02 5.88
CA GLU A 143 -5.43 -16.61 7.28
C GLU A 143 -5.74 -17.76 8.23
N HIS A 144 -6.69 -18.64 7.89
CA HIS A 144 -6.98 -19.81 8.73
C HIS A 144 -5.90 -20.88 8.59
N LEU A 145 -5.39 -21.10 7.37
CA LEU A 145 -4.23 -21.98 7.17
C LEU A 145 -3.03 -21.53 8.02
N PHE A 146 -2.76 -20.22 8.05
CA PHE A 146 -1.69 -19.66 8.86
C PHE A 146 -1.96 -19.73 10.36
N HIS A 147 -3.22 -19.61 10.78
CA HIS A 147 -3.63 -19.85 12.18
C HIS A 147 -3.34 -21.29 12.60
N THR A 148 -3.72 -22.28 11.78
CA THR A 148 -3.42 -23.70 12.05
C THR A 148 -1.90 -23.93 12.17
N VAL A 149 -1.11 -23.36 11.26
CA VAL A 149 0.36 -23.44 11.35
C VAL A 149 0.88 -22.78 12.65
N SER A 150 0.31 -21.65 13.04
CA SER A 150 0.64 -20.95 14.29
C SER A 150 0.36 -21.83 15.52
N GLU A 151 -0.81 -22.47 15.57
CA GLU A 151 -1.17 -23.40 16.66
C GLU A 151 -0.22 -24.62 16.70
N GLU A 152 0.02 -25.26 15.56
CA GLU A 152 0.87 -26.46 15.47
C GLU A 152 2.34 -26.18 15.80
N SER A 153 2.86 -25.02 15.37
CA SER A 153 4.25 -24.62 15.59
C SER A 153 4.49 -23.87 16.89
N SER A 154 3.42 -23.58 17.67
CA SER A 154 3.46 -22.71 18.84
C SER A 154 4.08 -21.32 18.57
N SER A 155 4.00 -20.84 17.32
CA SER A 155 4.57 -19.57 16.88
C SER A 155 3.46 -18.65 16.39
N LEU A 156 2.98 -17.78 17.28
CA LEU A 156 1.86 -16.88 17.01
C LEU A 156 2.10 -15.90 15.86
N ASN A 157 3.35 -15.49 15.65
CA ASN A 157 3.68 -14.51 14.63
C ASN A 157 4.89 -15.00 13.86
N PHE A 158 4.83 -14.90 12.53
CA PHE A 158 5.92 -15.37 11.69
C PHE A 158 6.03 -14.58 10.39
N LEU A 159 7.25 -14.62 9.83
CA LEU A 159 7.54 -14.16 8.49
C LEU A 159 7.69 -15.39 7.59
N LEU A 160 6.80 -15.52 6.61
CA LEU A 160 6.91 -16.51 5.56
C LEU A 160 7.52 -15.87 4.33
N ASN A 161 8.75 -16.25 3.99
CA ASN A 161 9.44 -15.76 2.79
C ASN A 161 9.27 -16.77 1.66
N PHE A 162 8.89 -16.30 0.47
CA PHE A 162 8.90 -17.09 -0.76
C PHE A 162 10.15 -16.83 -1.58
N ASN A 163 10.63 -15.59 -1.57
CA ASN A 163 11.83 -15.18 -2.27
C ASN A 163 12.80 -14.47 -1.33
N TYR A 164 14.10 -14.63 -1.59
CA TYR A 164 15.16 -13.85 -0.97
C TYR A 164 15.95 -13.09 -2.04
N ILE A 165 16.74 -12.11 -1.60
CA ILE A 165 17.58 -11.30 -2.48
C ILE A 165 19.04 -11.70 -2.25
N GLU A 166 19.72 -12.08 -3.32
CA GLU A 166 21.15 -12.35 -3.33
C GLU A 166 21.81 -11.47 -4.40
N GLY A 167 22.60 -10.48 -3.96
CA GLY A 167 23.11 -9.44 -4.85
C GLY A 167 21.97 -8.62 -5.48
N GLU A 168 21.88 -8.64 -6.81
CA GLU A 168 20.81 -7.99 -7.57
C GLU A 168 19.74 -8.96 -8.08
N LYS A 169 19.80 -10.24 -7.69
CA LYS A 169 18.86 -11.27 -8.13
C LYS A 169 17.87 -11.61 -7.02
N LYS A 170 16.64 -11.88 -7.44
CA LYS A 170 15.61 -12.44 -6.58
C LYS A 170 15.51 -13.94 -6.84
N LEU A 171 15.66 -14.73 -5.79
CA LEU A 171 15.70 -16.19 -5.87
C LEU A 171 14.61 -16.82 -4.99
N PRO A 172 13.97 -17.91 -5.43
CA PRO A 172 12.99 -18.61 -4.62
C PRO A 172 13.67 -19.33 -3.46
N ILE A 173 13.06 -19.28 -2.28
CA ILE A 173 13.49 -20.09 -1.12
C ILE A 173 13.18 -21.56 -1.36
N SER A 174 11.98 -21.86 -1.86
CA SER A 174 11.56 -23.21 -2.25
C SER A 174 10.51 -23.12 -3.35
N GLN A 175 10.84 -23.66 -4.53
CA GLN A 175 9.89 -23.72 -5.63
C GLN A 175 8.71 -24.65 -5.31
N GLU A 176 8.96 -25.71 -4.55
CA GLU A 176 7.93 -26.65 -4.09
C GLU A 176 6.89 -25.94 -3.21
N LEU A 177 7.34 -25.17 -2.23
CA LEU A 177 6.46 -24.40 -1.34
C LEU A 177 5.62 -23.36 -2.12
N ILE A 178 6.27 -22.64 -3.04
CA ILE A 178 5.60 -21.65 -3.88
C ILE A 178 4.49 -22.31 -4.69
N ASN A 179 4.79 -23.46 -5.33
CA ASN A 179 3.83 -24.21 -6.14
C ASN A 179 2.70 -24.78 -5.30
N GLU A 180 3.00 -25.44 -4.17
CA GLU A 180 2.00 -26.01 -3.27
C GLU A 180 0.98 -24.96 -2.82
N LEU A 181 1.44 -23.77 -2.42
CA LEU A 181 0.55 -22.66 -2.03
C LEU A 181 -0.17 -21.99 -3.21
N ALA A 182 0.44 -22.00 -4.41
CA ALA A 182 -0.20 -21.52 -5.62
C ALA A 182 -1.31 -22.47 -6.09
N ASP A 183 -1.14 -23.78 -5.90
CA ASP A 183 -2.13 -24.82 -6.20
C ASP A 183 -3.30 -24.80 -5.22
N LYS A 184 -3.11 -24.21 -4.02
CA LYS A 184 -4.21 -23.80 -3.14
C LYS A 184 -4.99 -22.58 -3.68
N ALA A 185 -5.02 -22.31 -4.99
CA ALA A 185 -5.80 -21.22 -5.61
C ALA A 185 -7.31 -21.19 -5.24
N ARG A 186 -7.82 -22.26 -4.62
CA ARG A 186 -9.15 -22.34 -4.00
C ARG A 186 -9.26 -21.64 -2.64
N LEU A 187 -8.18 -21.15 -2.06
CA LEU A 187 -8.23 -20.38 -0.81
C LEU A 187 -8.47 -18.91 -1.13
N LYS A 188 -9.23 -18.26 -0.24
CA LYS A 188 -9.42 -16.82 -0.28
C LYS A 188 -8.38 -16.12 0.58
N GLU A 189 -8.04 -14.90 0.20
CA GLU A 189 -7.23 -14.01 1.03
C GLU A 189 -8.09 -12.83 1.53
N ARG A 190 -7.78 -12.34 2.74
CA ARG A 190 -8.49 -11.23 3.38
C ARG A 190 -7.93 -9.87 3.00
N ALA A 191 -8.78 -8.87 2.75
CA ALA A 191 -8.39 -7.49 2.49
C ALA A 191 -9.44 -6.52 3.06
N ILE A 192 -9.40 -6.34 4.38
CA ILE A 192 -10.27 -5.39 5.10
C ILE A 192 -9.74 -3.98 4.89
N GLY A 193 -10.53 -3.16 4.19
CA GLY A 193 -10.17 -1.79 3.83
C GLY A 193 -10.77 -0.74 4.79
N VAL A 194 -11.03 0.45 4.25
CA VAL A 194 -11.48 1.62 5.03
C VAL A 194 -12.85 1.45 5.68
N ILE A 195 -13.75 0.72 5.01
CA ILE A 195 -15.10 0.43 5.50
C ILE A 195 -15.14 -1.05 5.84
N TYR A 196 -15.46 -1.35 7.09
CA TYR A 196 -15.58 -2.71 7.59
C TYR A 196 -16.95 -2.95 8.23
N HIS A 197 -17.63 -3.98 7.73
CA HIS A 197 -18.87 -4.52 8.27
C HIS A 197 -18.69 -6.03 8.50
N PRO A 198 -18.68 -6.49 9.76
CA PRO A 198 -18.45 -7.91 10.08
C PRO A 198 -19.41 -8.86 9.35
N ASP A 199 -20.69 -8.50 9.25
CA ASP A 199 -21.73 -9.35 8.67
C ASP A 199 -21.54 -9.64 7.17
N THR A 200 -20.84 -8.76 6.46
CA THR A 200 -20.60 -8.85 5.01
C THR A 200 -19.13 -9.10 4.67
N GLU A 201 -18.30 -9.48 5.65
CA GLU A 201 -16.85 -9.58 5.48
C GLU A 201 -16.46 -10.56 4.37
N LEU A 202 -17.09 -11.74 4.33
CA LEU A 202 -16.78 -12.76 3.34
C LEU A 202 -17.05 -12.29 1.91
N GLN A 203 -18.11 -11.54 1.71
CA GLN A 203 -18.51 -11.05 0.39
C GLN A 203 -17.69 -9.82 -0.03
N SER A 204 -17.33 -8.96 0.94
CA SER A 204 -16.75 -7.64 0.65
C SER A 204 -15.22 -7.63 0.69
N HIS A 205 -14.62 -8.47 1.53
CA HIS A 205 -13.20 -8.40 1.88
C HIS A 205 -12.42 -9.68 1.58
N TYR A 206 -13.06 -10.71 1.04
CA TYR A 206 -12.37 -11.91 0.60
C TYR A 206 -12.46 -12.13 -0.91
N PHE A 207 -11.39 -12.66 -1.48
CA PHE A 207 -11.34 -13.07 -2.87
C PHE A 207 -10.32 -14.19 -3.07
N TYR A 208 -10.53 -15.04 -4.07
CA TYR A 208 -9.59 -16.10 -4.43
C TYR A 208 -8.30 -15.54 -5.00
N ALA A 209 -7.18 -16.15 -4.62
CA ALA A 209 -5.87 -15.67 -4.99
C ALA A 209 -4.80 -16.76 -4.87
N LYS A 210 -3.67 -16.57 -5.55
CA LYS A 210 -2.46 -17.41 -5.41
C LYS A 210 -1.42 -16.62 -4.65
N ILE A 211 -1.47 -16.68 -3.32
CA ILE A 211 -0.75 -15.74 -2.44
C ILE A 211 0.77 -15.78 -2.63
N SER A 212 1.34 -16.95 -2.91
CA SER A 212 2.78 -17.17 -3.14
C SER A 212 3.29 -16.59 -4.46
N LEU A 213 2.41 -16.32 -5.43
CA LEU A 213 2.78 -15.68 -6.70
C LEU A 213 2.57 -14.16 -6.63
N GLN A 214 1.66 -13.71 -5.77
CA GLN A 214 1.40 -12.29 -5.55
C GLN A 214 2.53 -11.60 -4.78
N PHE A 215 2.98 -12.22 -3.69
CA PHE A 215 3.88 -11.62 -2.72
C PHE A 215 5.20 -12.37 -2.67
N ASP A 216 6.26 -11.66 -2.32
CA ASP A 216 7.59 -12.23 -2.08
C ASP A 216 7.73 -12.67 -0.61
N SER A 217 6.98 -12.04 0.29
CA SER A 217 6.85 -12.45 1.70
C SER A 217 5.49 -12.10 2.30
N ILE A 218 5.13 -12.82 3.37
CA ILE A 218 3.97 -12.59 4.20
C ILE A 218 4.41 -12.43 5.65
N ILE A 219 3.98 -11.35 6.28
CA ILE A 219 4.03 -11.15 7.73
C ILE A 219 2.67 -11.56 8.28
N TYR A 220 2.67 -12.62 9.08
CA TYR A 220 1.50 -13.12 9.77
C TYR A 220 1.52 -12.69 11.24
N ILE A 221 0.42 -12.11 11.69
CA ILE A 221 0.18 -11.77 13.10
C ILE A 221 -1.15 -12.39 13.49
N ASP A 222 -1.14 -13.42 14.35
CA ASP A 222 -2.34 -14.22 14.63
C ASP A 222 -3.51 -13.38 15.14
N ILE A 223 -3.23 -12.56 16.15
CA ILE A 223 -4.20 -11.67 16.79
C ILE A 223 -3.68 -10.23 16.72
N THR A 224 -4.45 -9.35 16.10
CA THR A 224 -4.12 -7.92 15.99
C THR A 224 -4.97 -7.07 16.93
N ASN A 225 -4.44 -5.90 17.31
CA ASN A 225 -5.16 -4.91 18.09
C ASN A 225 -5.39 -3.65 17.26
N SER A 226 -6.50 -2.97 17.54
CA SER A 226 -6.84 -1.71 16.91
C SER A 226 -5.73 -0.69 17.09
N LEU A 227 -5.45 0.07 16.01
CA LEU A 227 -4.62 1.25 16.11
C LEU A 227 -5.31 2.25 17.05
N LYS A 228 -4.54 2.79 17.99
CA LYS A 228 -4.98 3.96 18.77
C LYS A 228 -5.04 5.14 17.82
N SER A 229 -6.18 5.82 17.76
CA SER A 229 -6.26 7.07 17.02
C SER A 229 -5.22 8.05 17.57
N LEU A 230 -4.67 8.87 16.68
CA LEU A 230 -3.97 10.05 17.17
C LEU A 230 -4.97 10.89 18.00
N PRO A 231 -4.52 11.49 19.11
CA PRO A 231 -5.36 12.36 19.91
C PRO A 231 -5.96 13.45 19.02
N ASP A 232 -7.23 13.78 19.26
CA ASP A 232 -7.90 14.85 18.51
C ASP A 232 -7.13 16.16 18.73
N LYS A 233 -7.08 17.07 17.74
CA LYS A 233 -6.16 18.23 17.74
C LYS A 233 -6.24 19.11 19.01
N THR A 234 -7.37 19.09 19.71
CA THR A 234 -7.57 19.75 21.01
C THR A 234 -6.69 19.21 22.14
N GLU A 235 -6.30 17.93 22.10
CA GLU A 235 -5.34 17.33 23.05
C GLU A 235 -3.89 17.55 22.63
N ASP A 236 -3.62 17.59 21.32
CA ASP A 236 -2.28 17.82 20.77
C ASP A 236 -1.78 19.27 21.03
N GLU A 237 -2.68 20.27 21.05
CA GLU A 237 -2.36 21.63 21.53
C GLU A 237 -1.96 21.67 23.01
N LEU A 238 -2.59 20.84 23.84
CA LEU A 238 -2.25 20.72 25.25
C LEU A 238 -0.87 20.05 25.42
N HIS A 239 -0.60 19.01 24.62
CA HIS A 239 0.65 18.26 24.66
C HIS A 239 1.85 19.08 24.14
N ARG A 240 1.66 19.87 23.07
CA ARG A 240 2.66 20.80 22.54
C ARG A 240 3.00 21.94 23.50
N LYS A 241 2.03 22.43 24.29
CA LYS A 241 2.32 23.43 25.34
C LYS A 241 3.22 22.91 26.46
N THR A 242 3.18 21.61 26.75
CA THR A 242 4.03 20.97 27.79
C THR A 242 5.43 20.60 27.31
N LEU A 243 5.62 20.38 26.01
CA LEU A 243 6.92 20.05 25.41
C LEU A 243 7.46 21.30 24.73
N GLY A 244 8.30 22.06 25.45
CA GLY A 244 8.93 23.28 24.95
C GLY A 244 9.39 23.13 23.50
N GLU A 245 8.89 24.05 22.66
CA GLU A 245 9.02 24.05 21.21
C GLU A 245 10.47 23.76 20.78
N LYS A 246 10.72 22.54 20.29
CA LYS A 246 11.81 22.27 19.35
C LYS A 246 11.18 22.12 17.98
N GLU A 247 11.45 23.11 17.15
CA GLU A 247 11.03 23.25 15.76
C GLU A 247 10.99 21.90 15.02
N LEU A 248 9.80 21.53 14.58
CA LEU A 248 9.59 20.57 13.50
C LEU A 248 9.59 21.34 12.17
N PRO A 249 10.13 20.79 11.06
CA PRO A 249 10.25 21.51 9.80
C PRO A 249 8.92 22.07 9.32
N GLU A 250 8.86 23.39 9.16
CA GLU A 250 7.70 24.17 8.70
C GLU A 250 7.15 23.64 7.38
N THR A 251 6.10 22.83 7.42
CA THR A 251 5.34 22.41 6.24
C THR A 251 3.85 22.74 6.33
N PHE A 252 3.43 23.49 7.34
CA PHE A 252 2.03 23.93 7.47
C PHE A 252 1.97 25.38 7.94
N LEU A 253 2.08 26.32 6.98
CA LEU A 253 1.67 27.70 7.23
C LEU A 253 0.15 27.76 7.30
N VAL A 254 -0.37 28.02 8.50
CA VAL A 254 -1.75 28.46 8.73
C VAL A 254 -1.71 30.00 8.66
N GLU A 255 -2.42 30.59 7.70
CA GLU A 255 -2.64 32.03 7.69
C GLU A 255 -3.59 32.44 8.82
N GLU A 256 -3.32 33.62 9.40
CA GLU A 256 -4.05 34.30 10.48
C GLU A 256 -5.58 34.37 10.30
#